data_AF-A0A0B1TGT7-F1
#
_entry.id   AF-A0A0B1TGT7-F1
#
_cell.length_a   1.000
_cell.length_b   1.000
_cell.length_c   1.000
_cell.angle_alpha   90.00
_cell.angle_beta   90.00
_cell.angle_gamma   90.00
#
_symmetry.space_group_name_H-M   'P 1'
#
loop_
_entity.id
_entity.type
_entity.pdbx_description
1 polymer ?
#
loop_
_entity_poly.entity_id
_entity_poly.type
_entity_poly.pdbx_seq_one_letter_code
_entity_poly.pdbx_strand_id
1 'polypeptide(L)'
;MYAMNVANDLLVPYAATVIMEVYSENSEYFVEFLYRNETTQPPHPLSLPSCGTRCTVRKFAELYSDMAIIDYAHHDMVGLHKIGLRTPILEIAIVSADYLDQKNAHSMTCSKE
;
A
#
# COMPACT_ATOMS: atom_id res chain seq x y z
N MET A 1 3.14 2.19 3.10
CA MET A 1 3.37 3.64 3.29
C MET A 1 3.51 4.37 1.97
N TYR A 2 4.40 3.95 1.04
CA TYR A 2 4.57 4.63 -0.26
C TYR A 2 3.33 4.64 -1.15
N ALA A 3 2.60 3.52 -1.27
CA ALA A 3 1.35 3.48 -2.04
C ALA A 3 0.34 4.53 -1.53
N MET A 4 0.23 4.69 -0.22
CA MET A 4 -0.68 5.67 0.40
C MET A 4 -0.13 7.10 0.42
N ASN A 5 1.05 7.34 -0.18
CA ASN A 5 1.73 8.65 -0.20
C ASN A 5 1.89 9.30 1.20
N VAL A 6 2.18 8.48 2.21
CA VAL A 6 2.41 8.90 3.61
C VAL A 6 3.82 8.52 4.10
N ALA A 7 4.69 8.11 3.18
CA ALA A 7 6.08 7.83 3.51
C ALA A 7 6.86 9.15 3.70
N ASN A 8 7.84 9.13 4.58
CA ASN A 8 8.69 10.28 4.92
C ASN A 8 10.14 10.12 4.38
N ASP A 9 10.35 9.24 3.39
CA ASP A 9 11.65 8.90 2.78
C ASP A 9 12.73 8.41 3.76
N LEU A 10 12.35 8.12 5.01
CA LEU A 10 13.22 7.51 6.00
C LEU A 10 13.08 5.99 5.97
N LEU A 11 14.16 5.31 6.37
CA LEU A 11 14.12 3.87 6.58
C LEU A 11 13.15 3.53 7.71
N VAL A 12 12.31 2.51 7.47
CA VAL A 12 11.39 1.98 8.48
C VAL A 12 12.23 1.32 9.59
N PRO A 13 12.16 1.80 10.84
CA PRO A 13 12.95 1.25 11.93
C PRO A 13 12.47 -0.14 12.33
N TYR A 14 13.30 -0.86 13.10
CA TYR A 14 12.97 -2.20 13.56
C TYR A 14 11.71 -2.19 14.43
N ALA A 15 10.82 -3.16 14.19
CA ALA A 15 9.51 -3.28 14.85
C ALA A 15 8.58 -2.06 14.67
N ALA A 16 8.82 -1.21 13.67
CA ALA A 16 7.85 -0.19 13.31
C ALA A 16 6.55 -0.84 12.81
N THR A 17 5.41 -0.27 13.19
CA THR A 17 4.10 -0.83 12.88
C THR A 17 3.20 0.25 12.30
N VAL A 18 2.51 -0.11 11.20
CA VAL A 18 1.40 0.68 10.66
C VAL A 18 0.11 0.01 11.12
N ILE A 19 -0.75 0.76 11.79
CA ILE A 19 -2.01 0.29 12.35
C ILE A 19 -3.12 1.00 11.58
N MET A 20 -4.13 0.24 11.15
CA MET A 20 -5.33 0.76 10.53
C MET A 20 -6.48 0.51 11.50
N GLU A 21 -7.09 1.58 11.98
CA GLU A 21 -8.26 1.53 12.83
C GLU A 21 -9.49 1.88 12.01
N VAL A 22 -10.51 1.03 12.08
CA VAL A 22 -11.80 1.27 11.43
C VAL A 22 -12.86 1.31 12.52
N TYR A 23 -13.59 2.42 12.59
CA TYR A 23 -14.62 2.64 13.60
C TYR A 23 -15.85 3.29 12.97
N SER A 24 -17.01 3.13 13.61
CA SER A 24 -18.25 3.78 13.18
C SER A 24 -18.62 4.91 14.13
N GLU A 25 -18.95 6.07 13.57
CA GLU A 25 -19.46 7.23 14.31
C GLU A 25 -20.69 7.78 13.57
N ASN A 26 -21.81 7.94 14.27
CA ASN A 26 -23.05 8.51 13.71
C ASN A 26 -23.57 7.84 12.41
N SER A 27 -23.46 6.52 12.31
CA SER A 27 -23.83 5.72 11.11
C SER A 27 -22.89 5.85 9.91
N GLU A 28 -21.76 6.54 10.06
CA GLU A 28 -20.69 6.57 9.06
C GLU A 28 -19.47 5.79 9.56
N TYR A 29 -18.73 5.19 8.63
CA TYR A 29 -17.51 4.46 8.94
C TYR A 29 -16.29 5.32 8.60
N PHE A 30 -15.36 5.36 9.55
CA PHE A 30 -14.12 6.10 9.45
C PHE A 30 -12.93 5.15 9.55
N VAL A 31 -11.86 5.53 8.85
CA VAL A 31 -10.55 4.89 8.87
C VAL A 31 -9.55 5.92 9.35
N GLU A 32 -8.76 5.52 10.34
CA GLU A 32 -7.61 6.27 10.84
C GLU A 32 -6.38 5.38 10.74
N PHE A 33 -5.27 5.95 10.27
CA PHE A 33 -4.00 5.25 10.19
C PHE A 33 -3.07 5.78 11.26
N LEU A 34 -2.47 4.88 12.02
CA LEU A 34 -1.47 5.21 13.02
C LEU A 34 -0.14 4.58 12.63
N TYR A 35 0.95 5.30 12.87
CA TYR A 35 2.30 4.81 12.70
C TYR A 35 3.04 4.84 14.02
N ARG A 36 3.66 3.72 14.36
CA ARG A 36 4.52 3.62 15.53
C ARG A 36 5.93 3.31 15.05
N ASN A 37 6.81 4.28 15.15
CA ASN A 37 8.23 4.18 14.81
C ASN A 37 9.12 3.85 16.03
N GLU A 38 8.63 4.09 17.24
CA GLU A 38 9.39 3.92 18.49
C GLU A 38 8.54 3.19 19.55
N THR A 39 9.20 2.47 20.46
CA THR A 39 8.52 1.72 21.52
C THR A 39 8.10 2.62 22.70
N THR A 40 8.81 3.72 22.91
CA THR A 40 8.63 4.66 24.03
C THR A 40 7.45 5.60 23.84
N GLN A 41 7.10 5.89 22.58
CA GLN A 41 6.04 6.83 22.23
C GLN A 41 4.78 6.10 21.76
N PRO A 42 3.59 6.68 22.01
CA PRO A 42 2.36 6.15 21.45
C PRO A 42 2.37 6.26 19.91
N PRO A 43 1.60 5.41 19.21
CA PRO A 43 1.39 5.53 17.77
C PRO A 43 0.86 6.93 17.42
N HIS A 44 1.40 7.54 16.37
CA HIS A 44 0.97 8.86 15.89
C HIS A 44 0.11 8.73 14.63
N PRO A 45 -0.93 9.58 14.46
CA PRO A 45 -1.80 9.51 13.31
C PRO A 45 -1.09 9.99 12.03
N LEU A 46 -1.35 9.26 10.94
CA LEU A 46 -0.89 9.58 9.60
C LEU A 46 -1.96 10.40 8.86
N SER A 47 -1.54 11.49 8.24
CA SER A 47 -2.43 12.31 7.42
C SER A 47 -2.44 11.81 5.97
N LEU A 48 -3.59 11.29 5.53
CA LEU A 48 -3.78 10.87 4.14
C LEU A 48 -3.95 12.10 3.23
N PRO A 49 -3.35 12.08 2.03
CA PRO A 49 -3.60 13.12 1.04
C PRO A 49 -5.11 13.19 0.73
N SER A 50 -5.63 14.42 0.58
CA SER A 50 -7.05 14.69 0.27
C SER A 50 -8.07 14.39 1.37
N CYS A 51 -7.70 13.73 2.48
CA CYS A 51 -8.63 13.34 3.54
C CYS A 51 -8.23 13.78 4.95
N GLY A 52 -6.93 13.94 5.25
CA GLY A 52 -6.44 14.23 6.60
C GLY A 52 -6.24 12.97 7.44
N THR A 53 -6.28 13.08 8.77
CA THR A 53 -6.06 11.93 9.69
C THR A 53 -7.25 10.98 9.79
N ARG A 54 -8.47 11.51 9.62
CA ARG A 54 -9.72 10.74 9.66
C ARG A 54 -10.38 10.78 8.30
N CYS A 55 -10.53 9.60 7.69
CA CYS A 55 -11.14 9.48 6.38
C CYS A 55 -12.38 8.60 6.42
N THR A 56 -13.45 8.96 5.70
CA THR A 56 -14.58 8.04 5.54
C THR A 56 -14.16 6.84 4.71
N VAL A 57 -14.62 5.64 5.06
CA VAL A 57 -14.30 4.39 4.33
C VAL A 57 -14.61 4.54 2.84
N ARG A 58 -15.73 5.20 2.51
CA ARG A 58 -16.14 5.44 1.13
C ARG A 58 -15.11 6.27 0.36
N LYS A 59 -14.70 7.41 0.91
CA LYS A 59 -13.72 8.30 0.27
C LYS A 59 -12.34 7.65 0.21
N PHE A 60 -11.98 6.87 1.22
CA PHE A 60 -10.75 6.08 1.22
C PHE A 60 -10.73 5.07 0.05
N ALA A 61 -11.81 4.31 -0.13
CA ALA A 61 -11.91 3.36 -1.24
C ALA A 61 -11.86 4.05 -2.61
N GLU A 62 -12.49 5.21 -2.76
CA GLU A 62 -12.43 6.02 -3.98
C GLU A 62 -11.03 6.59 -4.25
N LEU A 63 -10.28 6.99 -3.22
CA LEU A 63 -8.92 7.52 -3.38
C LEU A 63 -7.88 6.47 -3.80
N TYR A 64 -8.09 5.22 -3.37
CA TYR A 64 -7.13 4.13 -3.57
C TYR A 64 -7.63 3.05 -4.54
N SER A 65 -8.75 3.28 -5.24
CA SER A 65 -9.32 2.33 -6.20
C SER A 65 -8.32 1.94 -7.29
N ASP A 66 -7.54 2.91 -7.76
CA ASP A 66 -6.57 2.71 -8.84
C ASP A 66 -5.31 1.94 -8.41
N MET A 67 -5.10 1.80 -7.10
CA MET A 67 -3.97 1.05 -6.54
C MET A 67 -4.34 -0.40 -6.19
N ALA A 68 -5.62 -0.70 -6.07
CA ALA A 68 -6.09 -2.04 -5.81
C ALA A 68 -5.97 -2.88 -7.10
N ILE A 69 -5.05 -3.84 -7.11
CA ILE A 69 -4.97 -4.81 -8.20
C ILE A 69 -6.06 -5.85 -7.97
N ILE A 70 -7.10 -5.79 -8.80
CA ILE A 70 -8.31 -6.63 -8.69
C ILE A 70 -8.12 -8.02 -9.32
N ASP A 71 -7.06 -8.21 -10.11
CA ASP A 71 -6.80 -9.45 -10.86
C ASP A 71 -5.30 -9.79 -10.91
N TYR A 72 -4.95 -11.01 -10.51
CA TYR A 72 -3.58 -11.54 -10.54
C TYR A 72 -3.04 -11.68 -11.97
N ALA A 73 -3.91 -11.84 -12.97
CA ALA A 73 -3.49 -11.89 -14.39
C ALA A 73 -3.08 -10.51 -14.94
N HIS A 74 -3.41 -9.42 -14.22
CA HIS A 74 -3.04 -8.04 -14.59
C HIS A 74 -1.71 -7.56 -14.00
N HIS A 75 -1.04 -8.37 -13.17
CA HIS A 75 0.24 -7.97 -12.54
C HIS A 75 1.35 -7.67 -13.57
N ASP A 76 1.25 -8.18 -14.80
CA ASP A 76 2.22 -7.90 -15.87
C ASP A 76 1.90 -6.63 -16.69
N MET A 77 0.76 -5.97 -16.48
CA MET A 77 0.30 -4.84 -17.32
C MET A 77 0.20 -3.48 -16.61
N VAL A 78 0.44 -3.39 -15.30
CA VAL A 78 0.46 -2.09 -14.60
C VAL A 78 1.74 -1.29 -14.90
N GLY A 79 2.76 -1.92 -15.50
CA GLY A 79 4.01 -1.27 -15.90
C GLY A 79 3.97 -0.41 -17.18
N LEU A 80 2.92 -0.50 -18.00
CA LEU A 80 2.92 0.13 -19.33
C LEU A 80 1.81 1.14 -19.59
N HIS A 81 0.78 1.26 -18.74
CA HIS A 81 -0.35 2.14 -19.06
C HIS A 81 -0.14 3.62 -18.69
N LYS A 82 0.95 3.98 -17.98
CA LYS A 82 1.28 5.39 -17.65
C LYS A 82 2.41 6.00 -18.47
N ILE A 83 3.03 5.26 -19.38
CA ILE A 83 3.99 5.84 -20.33
C ILE A 83 3.28 6.01 -21.66
N GLY A 84 2.69 7.20 -21.85
CA GLY A 84 2.14 7.65 -23.14
C GLY A 84 3.22 7.89 -24.19
N LEU A 85 4.11 6.92 -24.44
CA LEU A 85 5.08 6.98 -25.52
C LEU A 85 4.49 6.37 -26.79
N ARG A 86 3.94 7.25 -27.62
CA ARG A 86 3.63 6.98 -29.02
C ARG A 86 4.93 7.03 -29.83
N THR A 87 5.68 5.95 -29.90
CA THR A 87 6.79 5.81 -30.86
C THR A 87 6.88 4.39 -31.40
N PRO A 88 6.94 4.20 -32.73
CA PRO A 88 6.94 2.89 -33.34
C PRO A 88 8.37 2.33 -33.45
N ILE A 89 8.47 1.05 -33.10
CA ILE A 89 9.45 0.02 -33.50
C ILE A 89 10.94 0.20 -33.09
N LEU A 90 11.38 -0.86 -32.38
CA LEU A 90 12.73 -1.46 -32.32
C LEU A 90 13.59 -1.11 -31.08
N GLU A 91 13.91 -2.17 -30.32
CA GLU A 91 15.01 -2.32 -29.34
C GLU A 91 14.84 -1.59 -27.97
N ILE A 92 15.03 -2.18 -26.78
CA ILE A 92 15.97 -3.21 -26.27
C ILE A 92 15.41 -3.84 -24.97
N ALA A 93 15.76 -5.12 -24.72
CA ALA A 93 15.62 -5.90 -23.47
C ALA A 93 16.17 -5.15 -22.23
N ILE A 94 15.86 -5.42 -20.95
CA ILE A 94 16.03 -6.60 -20.07
C ILE A 94 15.26 -6.19 -18.78
N VAL A 95 14.56 -7.04 -18.01
CA VAL A 95 15.11 -7.84 -16.90
C VAL A 95 14.18 -9.03 -16.65
N SER A 96 14.58 -10.20 -17.12
CA SER A 96 14.17 -11.48 -16.58
C SER A 96 15.19 -11.87 -15.50
N ALA A 97 14.88 -11.66 -14.22
CA ALA A 97 15.72 -12.19 -13.13
C ALA A 97 14.98 -12.44 -11.79
N ASP A 98 13.93 -11.70 -11.45
CA ASP A 98 13.39 -11.77 -10.06
C ASP A 98 12.26 -12.80 -9.85
N TYR A 99 11.82 -13.53 -10.89
CA TYR A 99 10.64 -14.41 -10.84
C TYR A 99 10.87 -15.76 -10.13
N LEU A 100 12.11 -16.16 -9.82
CA LEU A 100 12.40 -17.51 -9.31
C LEU A 100 12.43 -17.65 -7.79
N ASP A 101 12.35 -16.57 -7.00
CA ASP A 101 12.53 -16.65 -5.53
C ASP A 101 11.21 -16.77 -4.72
N GLN A 102 10.04 -16.76 -5.37
CA GLN A 102 8.76 -16.84 -4.65
C GLN A 102 8.23 -18.27 -4.41
N LYS A 103 8.88 -19.31 -4.95
CA LYS A 103 8.43 -20.70 -4.75
C LYS A 103 8.78 -21.30 -3.39
N ASN A 104 9.45 -20.57 -2.49
CA ASN A 104 9.98 -21.15 -1.25
C ASN A 104 9.66 -20.40 0.05
N ALA A 105 8.50 -19.75 0.16
CA ALA A 105 7.96 -19.31 1.46
C ALA A 105 6.67 -20.05 1.77
N HIS A 106 6.88 -21.26 2.29
CA HIS A 106 5.93 -22.14 2.92
C HIS A 106 5.11 -21.41 4.01
N SER A 107 3.78 -21.48 3.91
CA SER A 107 2.81 -21.53 5.02
C SER A 107 3.28 -20.99 6.39
N MET A 108 2.91 -19.76 6.72
CA MET A 108 2.72 -19.36 8.13
C MET A 108 1.23 -19.12 8.38
N THR A 109 0.59 -20.14 8.96
CA THR A 109 -0.74 -20.10 9.53
C THR A 109 -0.78 -19.16 10.74
N CYS A 110 -1.73 -18.23 10.75
CA CYS A 110 -2.08 -17.44 11.93
C CYS A 110 -2.70 -18.39 12.97
N SER A 111 -1.91 -18.76 13.99
CA SER A 111 -2.40 -19.51 15.14
C SER A 111 -2.97 -18.52 16.15
N LYS A 112 -4.25 -18.68 16.47
CA LYS A 112 -4.87 -18.09 17.64
C LYS A 112 -4.38 -18.86 18.87
N GLU A 113 -3.81 -18.15 19.83
CA GLU A 113 -3.85 -18.50 21.25
C GLU A 113 -4.39 -17.30 22.03
#